data_AF-A0A7R9YJ03-F1
#
_entry.id   AF-A0A7R9YJ03-F1
#
_cell.length_a   1.000
_cell.length_b   1.000
_cell.length_c   1.000
_cell.angle_alpha   90.00
_cell.angle_beta   90.00
_cell.angle_gamma   90.00
#
_symmetry.space_group_name_H-M   'P 1'
#
loop_
_entity.id
_entity.type
_entity.pdbx_description
1 polymer ?
#
loop_
_entity_poly.entity_id
_entity_poly.type
_entity_poly.pdbx_seq_one_letter_code
_entity_poly.pdbx_strand_id
1 'polypeptide(L)'
;AEFFLVGLALGLALHNGQILDLRFPPALFRKLLNLPVGAAQLADVDPDLARGLEQLRAFDGDVESTFCADFTVTEVAFGHAHSIELKPNGATLPVTNANRDEYTELVTRHRLNGSCAVQFSAFQRGFLLMCDGAALSFVTPDELEELVCGEPHLDFKA
;
A
#
# COMPACT_ATOMS: atom_id res chain seq x y z
N ALA A 1 17.00 -3.51 -9.18
CA ALA A 1 17.96 -2.39 -9.23
C ALA A 1 17.25 -1.05 -9.41
N GLU A 2 16.24 -0.97 -10.29
CA GLU A 2 15.51 0.27 -10.59
C GLU A 2 14.83 0.89 -9.35
N PHE A 3 14.03 0.15 -8.58
CA PHE A 3 13.38 0.67 -7.37
C PHE A 3 14.35 1.23 -6.33
N PHE A 4 15.53 0.62 -6.19
CA PHE A 4 16.57 1.13 -5.30
C PHE A 4 17.07 2.50 -5.74
N LEU A 5 17.29 2.69 -7.04
CA LEU A 5 17.71 3.99 -7.58
C LEU A 5 16.63 5.06 -7.41
N VAL A 6 15.35 4.70 -7.59
CA VAL A 6 14.24 5.64 -7.33
C VAL A 6 14.23 6.05 -5.86
N GLY A 7 14.37 5.10 -4.93
CA GLY A 7 14.49 5.42 -3.51
C GLY A 7 15.69 6.31 -3.21
N LEU A 8 16.85 6.00 -3.79
CA LEU A 8 18.07 6.78 -3.62
C LEU A 8 17.93 8.22 -4.14
N ALA A 9 17.34 8.38 -5.32
CA ALA A 9 17.07 9.69 -5.90
C ALA A 9 16.10 10.51 -5.04
N LEU A 10 15.06 9.86 -4.49
CA LEU A 10 14.13 10.49 -3.57
C LEU A 10 14.83 10.96 -2.29
N GLY A 11 15.68 10.11 -1.71
CA GLY A 11 16.46 10.47 -0.52
C GLY A 11 17.47 11.60 -0.79
N LEU A 12 18.11 11.61 -1.96
CA LEU A 12 18.99 12.71 -2.39
C LEU A 12 18.24 14.03 -2.55
N ALA A 13 17.03 13.99 -3.13
CA ALA A 13 16.20 15.17 -3.30
C ALA A 13 15.82 15.76 -1.94
N LEU A 14 15.32 14.91 -1.03
CA LEU A 14 14.99 15.31 0.34
C LEU A 14 16.20 15.88 1.10
N HIS A 15 17.35 15.22 1.03
CA HIS A 15 18.59 15.67 1.67
C HIS A 15 19.05 17.05 1.18
N ASN A 16 18.82 17.36 -0.10
CA ASN A 16 19.22 18.62 -0.72
C ASN A 16 18.10 19.68 -0.75
N GLY A 17 16.97 19.43 -0.08
CA GLY A 17 15.81 20.32 -0.07
C GLY A 17 15.22 20.57 -1.46
N GLN A 18 15.26 19.55 -2.33
CA GLN A 18 14.68 19.60 -3.66
C GLN A 18 13.33 18.87 -3.67
N ILE A 19 12.32 19.56 -4.16
CA ILE A 19 10.98 19.00 -4.37
C ILE A 19 10.96 18.23 -5.70
N LEU A 20 10.30 17.08 -5.72
CA LEU A 20 10.06 16.30 -6.93
C LEU A 20 8.57 16.33 -7.28
N ASP A 21 8.25 16.58 -8.56
CA ASP A 21 6.87 16.48 -9.07
C ASP A 21 6.48 15.01 -9.25
N LEU A 22 6.21 14.33 -8.13
CA LEU A 22 5.82 12.93 -8.03
C LEU A 22 4.46 12.81 -7.37
N ARG A 23 3.66 11.86 -7.83
CA ARG A 23 2.36 11.53 -7.22
C ARG A 23 2.44 10.12 -6.65
N PHE A 24 2.72 10.02 -5.36
CA PHE A 24 2.69 8.77 -4.63
C PHE A 24 1.42 8.65 -3.79
N PRO A 25 0.91 7.43 -3.56
CA PRO A 25 -0.15 7.22 -2.59
C PRO A 25 0.34 7.58 -1.17
N PRO A 26 -0.49 8.21 -0.32
CA PRO A 26 -0.13 8.53 1.07
C PRO A 26 0.36 7.33 1.89
N ALA A 27 -0.15 6.14 1.56
CA ALA A 27 0.29 4.86 2.12
C ALA A 27 1.81 4.62 1.98
N LEU A 28 2.47 5.16 0.96
CA LEU A 28 3.91 5.02 0.75
C LEU A 28 4.70 5.69 1.89
N PHE A 29 4.35 6.92 2.25
CA PHE A 29 5.05 7.69 3.27
C PHE A 29 4.86 7.07 4.66
N ARG A 30 3.66 6.54 4.94
CA ARG A 30 3.43 5.72 6.14
C ARG A 30 4.37 4.52 6.20
N LYS A 31 4.51 3.78 5.09
CA LYS A 31 5.41 2.61 5.04
C LYS A 31 6.87 3.00 5.19
N LEU A 32 7.32 4.13 4.61
CA LEU A 32 8.68 4.63 4.77
C LEU A 32 9.03 4.91 6.23
N LEU A 33 8.05 5.42 7.00
CA LEU A 33 8.15 5.66 8.44
C LEU A 33 7.89 4.40 9.29
N ASN A 34 7.77 3.21 8.68
CA ASN A 34 7.44 1.95 9.33
C ASN A 34 6.09 1.97 10.10
N LEU A 35 5.16 2.82 9.68
CA LEU A 35 3.81 2.86 10.23
C LEU A 35 2.91 1.83 9.55
N PRO A 36 1.93 1.26 10.27
CA PRO A 36 1.00 0.31 9.70
C PRO A 36 0.11 0.99 8.64
N VAL A 37 -0.19 0.21 7.60
CA VAL A 37 -1.17 0.53 6.55
C VAL A 37 -2.25 -0.55 6.56
N GLY A 38 -3.50 -0.14 6.46
CA GLY A 38 -4.65 -1.03 6.54
C GLY A 38 -5.80 -0.58 5.66
N ALA A 39 -7.04 -0.92 6.05
CA ALA A 39 -8.24 -0.66 5.25
C ALA A 39 -8.41 0.82 4.86
N ALA A 40 -8.08 1.77 5.75
CA ALA A 40 -8.13 3.20 5.44
C ALA A 40 -7.23 3.58 4.25
N GLN A 41 -6.01 3.04 4.22
CA GLN A 41 -5.05 3.28 3.12
C GLN A 41 -5.37 2.47 1.87
N LEU A 42 -6.14 1.39 1.98
CA LEU A 42 -6.57 0.64 0.83
C LEU A 42 -7.48 1.48 -0.08
N ALA A 43 -8.35 2.31 0.50
CA ALA A 43 -9.20 3.21 -0.28
C ALA A 43 -8.42 4.21 -1.13
N ASP A 44 -7.26 4.67 -0.65
CA ASP A 44 -6.38 5.59 -1.37
C ASP A 44 -5.62 4.92 -2.51
N VAL A 45 -5.30 3.62 -2.36
CA VAL A 45 -4.50 2.85 -3.32
C VAL A 45 -5.38 2.13 -4.36
N ASP A 46 -6.51 1.59 -3.92
CA ASP A 46 -7.42 0.77 -4.72
C ASP A 46 -8.87 0.95 -4.23
N PRO A 47 -9.54 2.05 -4.65
CA PRO A 47 -10.86 2.42 -4.14
C PRO A 47 -11.96 1.43 -4.53
N ASP A 48 -11.79 0.72 -5.64
CA ASP A 48 -12.75 -0.30 -6.08
C ASP A 48 -12.63 -1.57 -5.25
N LEU A 49 -11.41 -2.03 -4.97
CA LEU A 49 -11.19 -3.15 -4.06
C LEU A 49 -11.67 -2.81 -2.63
N ALA A 50 -11.36 -1.62 -2.13
CA ALA A 50 -11.81 -1.18 -0.81
C ALA A 50 -13.34 -1.25 -0.68
N ARG A 51 -14.06 -0.73 -1.68
CA ARG A 51 -15.52 -0.78 -1.74
C ARG A 51 -16.05 -2.22 -1.81
N GLY A 52 -15.41 -3.08 -2.59
CA GLY A 52 -15.79 -4.50 -2.69
C GLY A 52 -15.64 -5.24 -1.35
N LEU A 53 -14.54 -4.98 -0.62
CA LEU A 53 -14.34 -5.55 0.71
C LEU A 53 -15.34 -4.99 1.73
N GLU A 54 -15.67 -3.69 1.67
CA GLU A 54 -16.71 -3.10 2.52
C GLU A 54 -18.09 -3.72 2.26
N GLN A 55 -18.45 -3.94 0.99
CA GLN A 55 -19.69 -4.62 0.61
C GLN A 55 -19.74 -6.05 1.15
N LEU A 56 -18.65 -6.80 1.03
CA LEU A 56 -18.53 -8.16 1.60
C LEU A 56 -18.72 -8.16 3.13
N ARG A 57 -18.13 -7.18 3.83
CA ARG A 57 -18.25 -7.05 5.29
C ARG A 57 -19.63 -6.60 5.75
N ALA A 58 -20.31 -5.78 4.97
CA ALA A 58 -21.65 -5.28 5.28
C ALA A 58 -22.78 -6.22 4.80
N PHE A 59 -22.46 -7.30 4.09
CA PHE A 59 -23.47 -8.19 3.53
C PHE A 59 -24.21 -8.99 4.62
N ASP A 60 -25.53 -8.89 4.65
CA ASP A 60 -26.37 -9.58 5.63
C ASP A 60 -26.79 -11.01 5.20
N GLY A 61 -26.60 -11.37 3.93
CA GLY A 61 -26.95 -12.69 3.40
C GLY A 61 -25.86 -13.75 3.62
N ASP A 62 -26.03 -14.89 2.96
CA ASP A 62 -25.03 -15.97 2.95
C ASP A 62 -23.84 -15.58 2.05
N VAL A 63 -22.70 -15.27 2.68
CA VAL A 63 -21.49 -14.84 2.00
C VAL A 63 -20.94 -15.94 1.10
N GLU A 64 -21.00 -17.19 1.52
CA GLU A 64 -20.38 -18.31 0.80
C GLU A 64 -21.06 -18.51 -0.55
N SER A 65 -22.38 -18.63 -0.57
CA SER A 65 -23.15 -18.86 -1.81
C SER A 65 -23.28 -17.61 -2.69
N THR A 66 -23.17 -16.40 -2.13
CA THR A 66 -23.32 -15.16 -2.89
C THR A 66 -22.02 -14.73 -3.55
N PHE A 67 -20.90 -14.73 -2.80
CA PHE A 67 -19.62 -14.25 -3.30
C PHE A 67 -18.78 -15.37 -3.91
N CYS A 68 -19.01 -16.64 -3.53
CA CYS A 68 -18.28 -17.81 -4.02
C CYS A 68 -16.75 -17.59 -3.99
N ALA A 69 -16.26 -16.89 -2.96
CA ALA A 69 -14.86 -16.58 -2.79
C ALA A 69 -14.16 -17.64 -1.94
N ASP A 70 -12.87 -17.82 -2.18
CA ASP A 70 -11.94 -18.58 -1.34
C ASP A 70 -10.82 -17.65 -0.85
N PHE A 71 -9.87 -18.16 -0.06
CA PHE A 71 -8.75 -17.37 0.43
C PHE A 71 -7.63 -17.23 -0.61
N THR A 72 -7.98 -16.91 -1.85
CA THR A 72 -7.03 -16.59 -2.94
C THR A 72 -7.28 -15.21 -3.54
N VAL A 73 -6.25 -14.68 -4.20
CA VAL A 73 -6.33 -13.47 -5.03
C VAL A 73 -5.70 -13.72 -6.38
N THR A 74 -6.25 -13.09 -7.41
CA THR A 74 -5.71 -13.18 -8.77
C THR A 74 -4.84 -11.98 -9.05
N GLU A 75 -3.56 -12.21 -9.36
CA GLU A 75 -2.64 -11.18 -9.84
C GLU A 75 -2.31 -11.39 -11.31
N VAL A 76 -2.32 -10.31 -12.09
CA VAL A 76 -1.91 -10.35 -13.50
C VAL A 76 -0.48 -9.86 -13.62
N ALA A 77 0.43 -10.75 -14.00
CA ALA A 77 1.83 -10.45 -14.25
C ALA A 77 2.19 -10.92 -15.67
N PHE A 78 2.84 -10.05 -16.46
CA PHE A 78 3.27 -10.35 -17.82
C PHE A 78 2.13 -10.87 -18.74
N GLY A 79 0.91 -10.41 -18.53
CA GLY A 79 -0.28 -10.84 -19.29
C GLY A 79 -0.87 -12.18 -18.85
N HIS A 80 -0.34 -12.79 -17.80
CA HIS A 80 -0.83 -14.05 -17.24
C HIS A 80 -1.44 -13.82 -15.85
N ALA A 81 -2.60 -14.42 -15.62
CA ALA A 81 -3.25 -14.44 -14.32
C ALA A 81 -2.67 -15.56 -13.44
N HIS A 82 -2.26 -15.21 -12.24
CA HIS A 82 -1.74 -16.12 -11.21
C HIS A 82 -2.65 -16.05 -9.99
N SER A 83 -3.11 -17.20 -9.52
CA SER A 83 -3.82 -17.30 -8.24
C SER A 83 -2.78 -17.44 -7.11
N ILE A 84 -2.92 -16.60 -6.09
CA ILE A 84 -2.06 -16.57 -4.92
C ILE A 84 -2.91 -16.90 -3.71
N GLU A 85 -2.53 -17.93 -2.95
CA GLU A 85 -3.19 -18.22 -1.68
C GLU A 85 -2.76 -17.20 -0.62
N LEU A 86 -3.75 -16.61 0.05
CA LEU A 86 -3.55 -15.63 1.12
C LEU A 86 -3.13 -16.28 2.45
N LYS A 87 -3.42 -17.58 2.60
CA LYS A 87 -3.04 -18.42 3.75
C LYS A 87 -2.95 -19.89 3.32
N PRO A 88 -2.33 -20.78 4.12
CA PRO A 88 -2.18 -22.18 3.75
C PRO A 88 -3.52 -22.86 3.47
N ASN A 89 -3.61 -23.56 2.33
CA ASN A 89 -4.83 -24.21 1.84
C ASN A 89 -5.96 -23.20 1.56
N GLY A 90 -5.58 -21.99 1.14
CA GLY A 90 -6.53 -20.91 0.91
C GLY A 90 -7.53 -21.21 -0.21
N ALA A 91 -7.09 -21.92 -1.26
CA ALA A 91 -7.94 -22.28 -2.40
C ALA A 91 -9.02 -23.33 -2.08
N THR A 92 -8.92 -24.03 -0.95
CA THR A 92 -9.91 -25.03 -0.54
C THR A 92 -10.80 -24.55 0.61
N LEU A 93 -10.56 -23.34 1.10
CA LEU A 93 -11.32 -22.76 2.20
C LEU A 93 -12.28 -21.69 1.68
N PRO A 94 -13.60 -21.91 1.72
CA PRO A 94 -14.56 -20.89 1.33
C PRO A 94 -14.59 -19.71 2.31
N VAL A 95 -14.86 -18.53 1.76
CA VAL A 95 -15.18 -17.34 2.55
C VAL A 95 -16.64 -17.42 2.97
N THR A 96 -16.88 -17.30 4.27
CA THR A 96 -18.18 -17.40 4.93
C THR A 96 -18.40 -16.18 5.82
N ASN A 97 -19.62 -15.99 6.34
CA ASN A 97 -19.91 -14.89 7.26
C ASN A 97 -19.00 -14.89 8.51
N ALA A 98 -18.53 -16.06 8.95
CA ALA A 98 -17.70 -16.21 10.14
C ALA A 98 -16.22 -15.83 9.90
N ASN A 99 -15.73 -15.91 8.66
CA ASN A 99 -14.32 -15.68 8.33
C ASN A 99 -14.08 -14.51 7.35
N ARG A 100 -15.14 -13.79 6.94
CA ARG A 100 -15.05 -12.66 6.01
C ARG A 100 -14.12 -11.55 6.48
N ASP A 101 -14.09 -11.26 7.79
CA ASP A 101 -13.21 -10.21 8.32
C ASP A 101 -11.73 -10.63 8.18
N GLU A 102 -11.41 -11.90 8.43
CA GLU A 102 -10.06 -12.46 8.19
C GLU A 102 -9.69 -12.36 6.70
N TYR A 103 -10.61 -12.73 5.81
CA TYR A 103 -10.41 -12.60 4.36
C TYR A 103 -10.10 -11.14 3.98
N THR A 104 -10.90 -10.19 4.46
CA THR A 104 -10.70 -8.77 4.13
C THR A 104 -9.37 -8.22 4.64
N GLU A 105 -8.94 -8.63 5.83
CA GLU A 105 -7.64 -8.24 6.40
C GLU A 105 -6.48 -8.82 5.57
N LEU A 106 -6.58 -10.09 5.19
CA LEU A 106 -5.54 -10.75 4.40
C LEU A 106 -5.43 -10.15 2.98
N VAL A 107 -6.55 -9.88 2.32
CA VAL A 107 -6.56 -9.19 1.02
C VAL A 107 -5.94 -7.80 1.14
N THR A 108 -6.32 -7.04 2.16
CA THR A 108 -5.78 -5.69 2.42
C THR A 108 -4.28 -5.74 2.65
N ARG A 109 -3.81 -6.65 3.51
CA ARG A 109 -2.40 -6.85 3.82
C ARG A 109 -1.62 -7.26 2.56
N HIS A 110 -2.15 -8.18 1.76
CA HIS A 110 -1.52 -8.61 0.53
C HIS A 110 -1.41 -7.46 -0.46
N ARG A 111 -2.50 -6.71 -0.69
CA ARG A 111 -2.51 -5.59 -1.62
C ARG A 111 -1.52 -4.50 -1.24
N LEU A 112 -1.51 -4.09 0.03
CA LEU A 112 -0.68 -2.97 0.50
C LEU A 112 0.77 -3.35 0.82
N ASN A 113 1.05 -4.62 1.14
CA ASN A 113 2.38 -5.06 1.57
C ASN A 113 2.92 -6.23 0.76
N GLY A 114 2.16 -7.33 0.67
CA GLY A 114 2.62 -8.58 0.05
C GLY A 114 3.01 -8.41 -1.43
N SER A 115 2.11 -7.86 -2.22
CA SER A 115 2.22 -7.73 -3.69
C SER A 115 3.43 -6.90 -4.15
N CYS A 116 3.91 -5.98 -3.31
CA CYS A 116 5.00 -5.06 -3.64
C CYS A 116 6.22 -5.21 -2.71
N ALA A 117 6.29 -6.25 -1.88
CA ALA A 117 7.28 -6.36 -0.81
C ALA A 117 8.73 -6.24 -1.31
N VAL A 118 9.05 -6.89 -2.43
CA VAL A 118 10.40 -6.92 -3.01
C VAL A 118 10.79 -5.54 -3.55
N GLN A 119 9.89 -4.91 -4.30
CA GLN A 119 10.07 -3.60 -4.92
C GLN A 119 10.18 -2.52 -3.84
N PHE A 120 9.26 -2.55 -2.86
CA PHE A 120 9.24 -1.61 -1.74
C PHE A 120 10.49 -1.76 -0.87
N SER A 121 10.95 -2.97 -0.56
CA SER A 121 12.19 -3.17 0.21
C SER A 121 13.42 -2.61 -0.52
N ALA A 122 13.50 -2.76 -1.84
CA ALA A 122 14.57 -2.15 -2.62
C ALA A 122 14.50 -0.62 -2.58
N PHE A 123 13.30 -0.05 -2.76
CA PHE A 123 13.04 1.39 -2.68
C PHE A 123 13.37 1.97 -1.30
N GLN A 124 12.84 1.38 -0.22
CA GLN A 124 13.07 1.83 1.15
C GLN A 124 14.57 1.83 1.49
N ARG A 125 15.32 0.80 1.08
CA ARG A 125 16.78 0.77 1.27
C ARG A 125 17.51 1.91 0.54
N GLY A 126 17.09 2.24 -0.68
CA GLY A 126 17.66 3.37 -1.41
C GLY A 126 17.38 4.70 -0.71
N PHE A 127 16.13 4.90 -0.29
CA PHE A 127 15.69 6.10 0.42
C PHE A 127 16.44 6.30 1.74
N LEU A 128 16.49 5.25 2.56
CA LEU A 128 17.15 5.30 3.87
C LEU A 128 18.67 5.49 3.76
N LEU A 129 19.32 5.13 2.64
CA LEU A 129 20.77 5.34 2.50
C LEU A 129 21.17 6.82 2.61
N MET A 130 20.28 7.74 2.19
CA MET A 130 20.52 9.18 2.28
C MET A 130 19.88 9.84 3.49
N CYS A 131 18.82 9.22 4.01
CA CYS A 131 17.96 9.80 5.02
C CYS A 131 18.03 9.07 6.38
N ASP A 132 19.07 8.25 6.62
CA ASP A 132 19.22 7.52 7.88
C ASP A 132 19.48 8.50 9.04
N GLY A 133 18.53 8.61 9.96
CA GLY A 133 18.67 9.48 11.12
C GLY A 133 17.39 9.66 11.92
N ALA A 134 17.57 10.05 13.20
CA ALA A 134 16.47 10.35 14.12
C ALA A 134 15.53 11.45 13.61
N ALA A 135 15.97 12.29 12.67
CA ALA A 135 15.15 13.35 12.10
C ALA A 135 13.87 12.82 11.44
N LEU A 136 13.93 11.72 10.67
CA LEU A 136 12.73 11.12 10.06
C LEU A 136 11.73 10.60 11.09
N SER A 137 12.18 10.25 12.30
CA SER A 137 11.29 9.70 13.34
C SER A 137 10.36 10.74 13.97
N PHE A 138 10.61 12.03 13.73
CA PHE A 138 9.77 13.13 14.21
C PHE A 138 8.79 13.64 13.15
N VAL A 139 8.90 13.18 11.90
CA VAL A 139 8.09 13.66 10.77
C VAL A 139 6.85 12.77 10.64
N THR A 140 5.70 13.38 10.44
CA THR A 140 4.45 12.69 10.12
C THR A 140 4.43 12.26 8.64
N PRO A 141 3.57 11.29 8.24
CA PRO A 141 3.44 10.92 6.84
C PRO A 141 3.14 12.09 5.90
N ASP A 142 2.27 12.99 6.34
CA ASP A 142 1.82 14.14 5.55
C ASP A 142 2.95 15.18 5.40
N GLU A 143 3.69 15.48 6.48
CA GLU A 143 4.88 16.34 6.42
C GLU A 143 5.97 15.73 5.54
N LEU A 144 6.16 14.40 5.57
CA LEU A 144 7.13 13.74 4.70
C LEU A 144 6.72 13.83 3.23
N GLU A 145 5.43 13.72 2.93
CA GLU A 145 4.88 13.95 1.59
C GLU A 145 5.15 15.38 1.14
N GLU A 146 4.86 16.39 1.96
CA GLU A 146 5.10 17.80 1.65
C GLU A 146 6.59 18.11 1.41
N LEU A 147 7.49 17.53 2.21
CA LEU A 147 8.93 17.72 2.05
C LEU A 147 9.45 17.12 0.73
N VAL A 148 8.80 16.08 0.22
CA VAL A 148 9.23 15.34 -0.97
C VAL A 148 8.55 15.85 -2.24
N CYS A 149 7.23 16.05 -2.18
CA CYS A 149 6.36 16.39 -3.30
C CYS A 149 6.03 17.89 -3.37
N GLY A 150 6.34 18.64 -2.31
CA GLY A 150 6.00 20.06 -2.18
C GLY A 150 4.54 20.27 -1.78
N GLU A 151 4.21 21.51 -1.40
CA GLU A 151 2.83 21.91 -1.17
C GLU A 151 2.14 22.26 -2.50
N PRO A 152 0.89 21.80 -2.72
CA PRO A 152 0.09 22.28 -3.85
C PRO A 152 -0.40 23.74 -3.65
N HIS A 153 -0.18 24.33 -2.47
CA HIS A 153 -0.65 25.68 -2.15
C HIS A 153 0.23 26.76 -2.78
N LEU A 154 -0.21 27.27 -3.93
CA LEU A 154 0.36 28.44 -4.57
C LEU A 154 -0.06 29.71 -3.82
N ASP A 155 0.86 30.33 -3.08
CA ASP A 155 0.62 31.68 -2.55
C ASP A 155 0.76 32.72 -3.67
N PHE A 156 -0.38 33.11 -4.24
CA PHE A 156 -0.45 34.12 -5.30
C PHE A 156 -0.48 35.56 -4.77
N LYS A 157 -0.27 35.79 -3.46
CA LYS A 157 -0.22 37.16 -2.93
C LYS A 157 1.17 37.75 -3.08
N ALA A 158 1.37 38.41 -4.22
CA ALA A 158 2.40 39.44 -4.43
C ALA A 158 1.87 40.81 -3.98
#